data_AF-A0A7Z9MW42-F1
#
_entry.id   AF-A0A7Z9MW42-F1
#
_cell.length_a   1.000
_cell.length_b   1.000
_cell.length_c   1.000
_cell.angle_alpha   90.00
_cell.angle_beta   90.00
_cell.angle_gamma   90.00
#
_symmetry.space_group_name_H-M   'P 1'
#
loop_
_entity.id
_entity.type
_entity.pdbx_description
1 polymer ?
#
loop_
_entity_poly.entity_id
_entity_poly.type
_entity_poly.pdbx_seq_one_letter_code
_entity_poly.pdbx_strand_id
1 'polypeptide(L)'
;FSELREHGKTKATQTLLQELQKILQTMHLHVNFVRAAAPTGSAAFNIRFNASTIHRLIHWLNPRFFRELKQNDKSLARFQAFMQGTQLVILDEISMVGRQFMGKIDSRLRQAKAGRNPLDRDLGGISCVCVGDTGQCEAISDQQLYDGRTHPNTIDEPSAAKVIFSNKGLGIYSSFDKVVILTTCHRLQTIENPTNDKDRAFNDRADQFLQILHKIRDLNLSFDDYFWLCKRKKSRLNPDERMLFEDAPVIMDLRRISTTNPENNCDFYNKLVLRSHARKHHLPVISFDAVHEGTTQEDGLEIDERHFNDLPANLEVCYDARVILIANLAVEHGLMNGTQGKIKGIVYGPGCHPNHPDPLCCLPKYLIIDFPQYAGPCFWPDIDTHPERRTWVPLLPISIDDAGQQSISRTQ
;
A
#
# COMPACT_ATOMS: atom_id res chain seq x y z
N PHE A 1 14.47 2.97 18.36
CA PHE A 1 14.56 4.29 17.69
C PHE A 1 15.21 4.08 16.34
N SER A 2 14.43 4.00 15.26
CA SER A 2 14.97 3.76 13.91
C SER A 2 14.83 5.03 13.07
N GLU A 3 15.92 5.44 12.42
CA GLU A 3 16.03 6.67 11.63
C GLU A 3 15.46 6.53 10.21
N LEU A 4 15.10 7.67 9.59
CA LEU A 4 14.53 7.98 8.27
C LEU A 4 14.30 6.84 7.24
N ARG A 5 13.26 6.99 6.39
CA ARG A 5 13.03 6.16 5.17
C ARG A 5 14.23 6.09 4.22
N GLU A 6 15.21 6.95 4.42
CA GLU A 6 16.27 7.27 3.48
C GLU A 6 17.56 6.46 3.69
N HIS A 7 17.65 5.68 4.76
CA HIS A 7 18.85 4.91 5.11
C HIS A 7 18.94 3.53 4.45
N GLY A 8 18.24 3.32 3.33
CA GLY A 8 18.28 2.04 2.62
C GLY A 8 17.69 0.85 3.39
N LYS A 9 16.80 1.09 4.36
CA LYS A 9 16.19 0.03 5.21
C LYS A 9 15.61 -1.13 4.42
N THR A 10 14.72 -0.85 3.46
CA THR A 10 14.14 -1.88 2.60
C THR A 10 15.22 -2.62 1.79
N LYS A 11 16.29 -1.93 1.36
CA LYS A 11 17.41 -2.57 0.67
C LYS A 11 18.21 -3.47 1.62
N ALA A 12 18.42 -3.07 2.87
CA ALA A 12 19.03 -3.90 3.90
C ALA A 12 18.16 -5.14 4.18
N THR A 13 16.83 -4.99 4.28
CA THR A 13 15.87 -6.11 4.39
C THR A 13 15.99 -7.06 3.20
N GLN A 14 16.06 -6.53 1.98
CA GLN A 14 16.24 -7.35 0.76
C GLN A 14 17.55 -8.13 0.79
N THR A 15 18.67 -7.48 1.15
CA THR A 15 19.98 -8.14 1.26
C THR A 15 19.96 -9.21 2.35
N LEU A 16 19.37 -8.93 3.51
CA LEU A 16 19.19 -9.90 4.58
C LEU A 16 18.40 -11.13 4.10
N LEU A 17 17.27 -10.92 3.44
CA LEU A 17 16.44 -12.01 2.91
C LEU A 17 17.18 -12.84 1.85
N GLN A 18 17.96 -12.19 0.99
CA GLN A 18 18.78 -12.86 -0.01
C GLN A 18 19.84 -13.78 0.64
N GLU A 19 20.58 -13.27 1.62
CA GLU A 19 21.61 -14.06 2.33
C GLU A 19 20.99 -15.16 3.19
N LEU A 20 19.85 -14.88 3.85
CA LEU A 20 19.11 -15.91 4.60
C LEU A 20 18.66 -17.04 3.68
N GLN A 21 18.15 -16.76 2.47
CA GLN A 21 17.77 -17.81 1.54
C GLN A 21 18.94 -18.71 1.14
N LYS A 22 20.14 -18.14 0.93
CA LYS A 22 21.36 -18.92 0.65
C LYS A 22 21.73 -19.82 1.84
N ILE A 23 21.70 -19.27 3.05
CA ILE A 23 22.01 -20.03 4.28
C ILE A 23 21.00 -21.17 4.50
N LEU A 24 19.70 -20.89 4.33
CA LEU A 24 18.64 -21.88 4.49
C LEU A 24 18.79 -23.03 3.50
N GLN A 25 19.18 -22.74 2.25
CA GLN A 25 19.48 -23.78 1.25
C GLN A 25 20.63 -24.68 1.70
N THR A 26 21.72 -24.10 2.20
CA THR A 26 22.87 -24.85 2.75
C THR A 26 22.47 -25.71 3.95
N MET A 27 21.52 -25.26 4.77
CA MET A 27 21.01 -26.00 5.93
C MET A 27 19.84 -26.95 5.59
N HIS A 28 19.48 -27.09 4.31
CA HIS A 28 18.32 -27.87 3.84
C HIS A 28 16.99 -27.48 4.50
N LEU A 29 16.84 -26.22 4.88
CA LEU A 29 15.62 -25.65 5.43
C LEU A 29 14.75 -25.09 4.31
N HIS A 30 13.44 -25.30 4.44
CA HIS A 30 12.47 -24.82 3.46
C HIS A 30 12.39 -23.28 3.47
N VAL A 31 12.17 -22.66 2.32
CA VAL A 31 12.05 -21.19 2.16
C VAL A 31 10.97 -20.56 3.06
N ASN A 32 9.94 -21.33 3.43
CA ASN A 32 8.87 -20.90 4.35
C ASN A 32 9.34 -20.74 5.80
N PHE A 33 10.61 -21.01 6.11
CA PHE A 33 11.20 -20.75 7.43
C PHE A 33 11.13 -19.26 7.80
N VAL A 34 11.31 -18.38 6.80
CA VAL A 34 11.22 -16.93 6.95
C VAL A 34 10.03 -16.42 6.15
N ARG A 35 9.25 -15.52 6.74
CA ARG A 35 8.20 -14.78 6.02
C ARG A 35 8.36 -13.28 6.24
N ALA A 36 8.34 -12.51 5.17
CA ALA A 36 8.36 -11.06 5.24
C ALA A 36 6.96 -10.49 4.98
N ALA A 37 6.61 -9.41 5.65
CA ALA A 37 5.35 -8.71 5.44
C ALA A 37 5.46 -7.22 5.73
N ALA A 38 4.51 -6.45 5.18
CA ALA A 38 4.33 -5.04 5.49
C ALA A 38 2.84 -4.68 5.63
N PRO A 39 2.49 -3.54 6.25
CA PRO A 39 1.09 -3.12 6.40
C PRO A 39 0.37 -2.88 5.07
N THR A 40 1.07 -2.39 4.04
CA THR A 40 0.51 -2.02 2.73
C THR A 40 1.01 -2.93 1.61
N GLY A 41 0.22 -3.03 0.53
CA GLY A 41 0.57 -3.83 -0.66
C GLY A 41 1.86 -3.34 -1.34
N SER A 42 1.99 -2.03 -1.53
CA SER A 42 3.19 -1.41 -2.12
C SER A 42 4.45 -1.66 -1.29
N ALA A 43 4.37 -1.55 0.05
CA ALA A 43 5.52 -1.84 0.91
C ALA A 43 5.90 -3.33 0.85
N ALA A 44 4.92 -4.24 0.88
CA ALA A 44 5.17 -5.66 0.75
C ALA A 44 5.83 -6.00 -0.59
N PHE A 45 5.34 -5.46 -1.70
CA PHE A 45 5.95 -5.65 -3.02
C PHE A 45 7.39 -5.14 -3.07
N ASN A 46 7.67 -3.98 -2.46
CA ASN A 46 9.01 -3.42 -2.41
C ASN A 46 10.00 -4.32 -1.68
N ILE A 47 9.57 -5.10 -0.69
CA ILE A 47 10.45 -6.08 -0.03
C ILE A 47 10.87 -7.19 -1.00
N ARG A 48 10.00 -7.60 -1.94
CA ARG A 48 10.14 -8.80 -2.78
C ARG A 48 10.13 -10.09 -1.94
N PHE A 49 10.71 -11.18 -2.44
CA PHE A 49 10.84 -12.47 -1.72
C PHE A 49 9.51 -13.07 -1.21
N ASN A 50 8.46 -13.00 -2.04
CA ASN A 50 7.10 -13.46 -1.69
C ASN A 50 6.54 -12.80 -0.42
N ALA A 51 6.99 -11.58 -0.11
CA ALA A 51 6.40 -10.79 0.95
C ALA A 51 4.93 -10.48 0.67
N SER A 52 4.12 -10.48 1.72
CA SER A 52 2.68 -10.18 1.64
C SER A 52 2.30 -9.02 2.54
N THR A 53 1.05 -8.57 2.46
CA THR A 53 0.54 -7.72 3.53
C THR A 53 0.50 -8.50 4.85
N ILE A 54 0.64 -7.83 5.99
CA ILE A 54 0.50 -8.46 7.31
C ILE A 54 -0.89 -9.10 7.44
N HIS A 55 -1.93 -8.42 6.94
CA HIS A 55 -3.29 -8.92 6.86
C HIS A 55 -3.36 -10.30 6.17
N ARG A 56 -2.72 -10.45 5.00
CA ARG A 56 -2.65 -11.73 4.29
C ARG A 56 -1.80 -12.76 5.03
N LEU A 57 -0.66 -12.36 5.59
CA LEU A 57 0.23 -13.24 6.35
C LEU A 57 -0.51 -13.94 7.51
N ILE A 58 -1.34 -13.19 8.24
CA ILE A 58 -2.07 -13.71 9.41
C ILE A 58 -3.47 -14.24 9.05
N HIS A 59 -3.82 -14.36 7.76
CA HIS A 59 -5.16 -14.77 7.29
C HIS A 59 -6.29 -13.89 7.90
N TRP A 60 -6.05 -12.58 7.97
CA TRP A 60 -7.05 -11.58 8.36
C TRP A 60 -7.57 -10.88 7.09
N LEU A 61 -8.54 -11.53 6.45
CA LEU A 61 -9.03 -11.14 5.13
C LEU A 61 -10.14 -10.06 5.16
N ASN A 62 -10.71 -9.78 6.34
CA ASN A 62 -11.66 -8.68 6.54
C ASN A 62 -11.10 -7.72 7.62
N PRO A 63 -10.38 -6.67 7.22
CA PRO A 63 -9.71 -5.74 8.15
C PRO A 63 -10.64 -5.00 9.11
N ARG A 64 -11.96 -4.96 8.84
CA ARG A 64 -12.93 -4.32 9.72
C ARG A 64 -13.24 -5.14 10.96
N PHE A 65 -13.21 -6.47 10.84
CA PHE A 65 -13.62 -7.38 11.89
C PHE A 65 -12.53 -8.41 12.15
N PHE A 66 -11.77 -8.20 13.23
CA PHE A 66 -10.84 -9.23 13.71
C PHE A 66 -11.57 -10.18 14.65
N ARG A 67 -11.47 -11.47 14.37
CA ARG A 67 -11.88 -12.55 15.28
C ARG A 67 -10.85 -13.66 15.19
N GLU A 68 -10.64 -14.35 16.31
CA GLU A 68 -9.86 -15.59 16.30
C GLU A 68 -10.55 -16.64 15.43
N LEU A 69 -9.75 -17.47 14.76
CA LEU A 69 -10.29 -18.58 13.98
C LEU A 69 -10.87 -19.61 14.94
N LYS A 70 -12.04 -20.18 14.59
CA LYS A 70 -12.70 -21.17 15.44
C LYS A 70 -11.87 -22.45 15.52
N GLN A 71 -11.85 -23.06 16.71
CA GLN A 71 -11.26 -24.38 16.89
C GLN A 71 -11.96 -25.40 15.98
N ASN A 72 -11.21 -26.33 15.39
CA ASN A 72 -11.68 -27.36 14.45
C ASN A 72 -12.23 -26.82 13.11
N ASP A 73 -12.00 -25.55 12.79
CA ASP A 73 -12.36 -24.98 11.49
C ASP A 73 -11.28 -25.28 10.43
N LYS A 74 -11.71 -25.56 9.18
CA LYS A 74 -10.79 -25.78 8.05
C LYS A 74 -9.88 -24.58 7.79
N SER A 75 -10.34 -23.36 8.09
CA SER A 75 -9.53 -22.13 8.00
C SER A 75 -8.35 -22.14 8.96
N LEU A 76 -8.56 -22.57 10.21
CA LEU A 76 -7.49 -22.70 11.22
C LEU A 76 -6.49 -23.78 10.81
N ALA A 77 -6.96 -24.95 10.40
CA ALA A 77 -6.08 -26.03 9.94
C ALA A 77 -5.21 -25.60 8.74
N ARG A 78 -5.79 -24.91 7.76
CA ARG A 78 -5.05 -24.33 6.63
C ARG A 78 -4.01 -23.30 7.08
N PHE A 79 -4.37 -22.45 8.05
CA PHE A 79 -3.45 -21.44 8.57
C PHE A 79 -2.29 -22.06 9.37
N GLN A 80 -2.55 -23.06 10.19
CA GLN A 80 -1.53 -23.81 10.92
C GLN A 80 -0.57 -24.54 9.97
N ALA A 81 -1.08 -25.16 8.90
CA ALA A 81 -0.26 -25.74 7.85
C ALA A 81 0.61 -24.68 7.14
N PHE A 82 0.02 -23.51 6.82
CA PHE A 82 0.73 -22.39 6.19
C PHE A 82 1.88 -21.85 7.05
N MET A 83 1.70 -21.77 8.37
CA MET A 83 2.70 -21.28 9.34
C MET A 83 3.58 -22.37 9.95
N GLN A 84 3.39 -23.64 9.54
CA GLN A 84 4.01 -24.78 10.19
C GLN A 84 5.53 -24.66 10.30
N GLY A 85 6.17 -24.32 9.18
CA GLY A 85 7.62 -24.19 9.07
C GLY A 85 8.17 -22.81 9.45
N THR A 86 7.32 -21.79 9.62
CA THR A 86 7.77 -20.41 9.88
C THR A 86 8.39 -20.31 11.27
N GLN A 87 9.63 -19.84 11.37
CA GLN A 87 10.33 -19.58 12.63
C GLN A 87 10.80 -18.13 12.77
N LEU A 88 10.80 -17.37 11.66
CA LEU A 88 11.13 -15.95 11.63
C LEU A 88 10.09 -15.19 10.81
N VAL A 89 9.60 -14.08 11.36
CA VAL A 89 8.79 -13.08 10.65
C VAL A 89 9.53 -11.75 10.60
N ILE A 90 9.57 -11.13 9.43
CA ILE A 90 10.10 -9.78 9.22
C ILE A 90 8.94 -8.85 8.90
N LEU A 91 8.76 -7.79 9.67
CA LEU A 91 7.71 -6.79 9.52
C LEU A 91 8.32 -5.45 9.11
N ASP A 92 8.19 -5.05 7.84
CA ASP A 92 8.63 -3.74 7.35
C ASP A 92 7.54 -2.67 7.55
N GLU A 93 7.94 -1.39 7.51
CA GLU A 93 7.09 -0.22 7.78
C GLU A 93 6.32 -0.33 9.11
N ILE A 94 7.01 -0.74 10.19
CA ILE A 94 6.42 -0.97 11.51
C ILE A 94 5.73 0.26 12.13
N SER A 95 6.03 1.47 11.65
CA SER A 95 5.39 2.71 12.14
C SER A 95 3.88 2.72 11.89
N MET A 96 3.41 2.02 10.86
CA MET A 96 1.99 1.89 10.55
C MET A 96 1.33 0.72 11.33
N VAL A 97 2.10 -0.03 12.11
CA VAL A 97 1.58 -1.12 12.97
C VAL A 97 1.39 -0.58 14.37
N GLY A 98 0.14 -0.28 14.72
CA GLY A 98 -0.22 0.11 16.09
C GLY A 98 -0.24 -1.08 17.05
N ARG A 99 -0.45 -0.80 18.34
CA ARG A 99 -0.44 -1.81 19.38
C ARG A 99 -1.56 -2.84 19.26
N GLN A 100 -2.80 -2.41 18.96
CA GLN A 100 -3.89 -3.35 18.76
C GLN A 100 -3.60 -4.25 17.57
N PHE A 101 -3.00 -3.70 16.50
CA PHE A 101 -2.60 -4.52 15.38
C PHE A 101 -1.52 -5.55 15.78
N MET A 102 -0.50 -5.15 16.53
CA MET A 102 0.51 -6.08 17.07
C MET A 102 -0.11 -7.17 17.97
N GLY A 103 -1.05 -6.81 18.84
CA GLY A 103 -1.78 -7.79 19.66
C GLY A 103 -2.59 -8.79 18.85
N LYS A 104 -3.19 -8.36 17.72
CA LYS A 104 -3.88 -9.25 16.77
C LYS A 104 -2.92 -10.16 16.02
N ILE A 105 -1.74 -9.66 15.63
CA ILE A 105 -0.67 -10.48 15.03
C ILE A 105 -0.29 -11.60 16.01
N ASP A 106 -0.01 -11.25 17.26
CA ASP A 106 0.34 -12.19 18.32
C ASP A 106 -0.72 -13.24 18.61
N SER A 107 -1.99 -12.82 18.83
CA SER A 107 -3.12 -13.74 18.98
C SER A 107 -3.15 -14.75 17.83
N ARG A 108 -3.04 -14.28 16.60
CA ARG A 108 -3.09 -15.16 15.43
C ARG A 108 -1.87 -16.07 15.33
N LEU A 109 -0.65 -15.58 15.60
CA LEU A 109 0.55 -16.42 15.61
C LEU A 109 0.52 -17.50 16.70
N ARG A 110 -0.07 -17.22 17.87
CA ARG A 110 -0.35 -18.26 18.88
C ARG A 110 -1.28 -19.34 18.35
N GLN A 111 -2.36 -18.98 17.65
CA GLN A 111 -3.23 -19.98 17.00
C GLN A 111 -2.47 -20.84 15.98
N ALA A 112 -1.55 -20.22 15.23
CA ALA A 112 -0.72 -20.89 14.24
C ALA A 112 0.22 -21.93 14.85
N LYS A 113 0.71 -21.68 16.07
CA LYS A 113 1.67 -22.53 16.80
C LYS A 113 1.05 -23.24 18.00
N ALA A 114 -0.28 -23.31 18.08
CA ALA A 114 -0.98 -24.03 19.14
C ALA A 114 -0.50 -25.48 19.22
N GLY A 115 -0.18 -25.96 20.43
CA GLY A 115 0.41 -27.28 20.67
C GLY A 115 1.90 -27.41 20.31
N ARG A 116 2.52 -26.37 19.74
CA ARG A 116 3.96 -26.29 19.42
C ARG A 116 4.67 -25.13 20.12
N ASN A 117 3.94 -24.36 20.91
CA ASN A 117 4.42 -23.30 21.77
C ASN A 117 4.10 -23.65 23.24
N PRO A 118 4.75 -24.66 23.84
CA PRO A 118 4.38 -25.18 25.17
C PRO A 118 4.62 -24.17 26.31
N LEU A 119 5.48 -23.19 26.08
CA LEU A 119 5.81 -22.14 27.05
C LEU A 119 4.94 -20.88 26.88
N ASP A 120 3.91 -20.94 26.03
CA ASP A 120 3.03 -19.82 25.66
C ASP A 120 3.77 -18.51 25.37
N ARG A 121 4.91 -18.63 24.67
CA ARG A 121 5.72 -17.46 24.30
C ARG A 121 4.95 -16.54 23.37
N ASP A 122 5.27 -15.26 23.47
CA ASP A 122 4.76 -14.24 22.56
C ASP A 122 5.06 -14.58 21.09
N LEU A 123 4.19 -14.08 20.21
CA LEU A 123 4.20 -14.33 18.76
C LEU A 123 4.19 -15.82 18.41
N GLY A 124 3.62 -16.67 19.27
CA GLY A 124 3.60 -18.11 19.08
C GLY A 124 4.99 -18.76 19.17
N GLY A 125 5.96 -18.09 19.79
CA GLY A 125 7.36 -18.52 19.85
C GLY A 125 8.16 -18.27 18.57
N ILE A 126 7.61 -17.53 17.61
CA ILE A 126 8.28 -17.13 16.36
C ILE A 126 9.17 -15.91 16.64
N SER A 127 10.40 -15.91 16.12
CA SER A 127 11.26 -14.73 16.17
C SER A 127 10.72 -13.63 15.25
N CYS A 128 10.82 -12.38 15.69
CA CYS A 128 10.30 -11.23 14.94
C CYS A 128 11.40 -10.18 14.74
N VAL A 129 11.52 -9.67 13.52
CA VAL A 129 12.37 -8.52 13.18
C VAL A 129 11.47 -7.44 12.63
N CYS A 130 11.42 -6.30 13.31
CA CYS A 130 10.66 -5.13 12.88
C CYS A 130 11.60 -4.12 12.21
N VAL A 131 11.19 -3.59 11.06
CA VAL A 131 11.89 -2.58 10.29
C VAL A 131 10.93 -1.42 10.05
N GLY A 132 11.40 -0.18 10.17
CA GLY A 132 10.57 0.99 9.90
C GLY A 132 11.16 2.27 10.48
N ASP A 133 10.32 3.26 10.71
CA ASP A 133 10.71 4.60 11.15
C ASP A 133 9.66 5.21 12.05
N THR A 134 9.96 5.43 13.32
CA THR A 134 8.99 5.99 14.25
C THR A 134 8.65 7.46 13.97
N GLY A 135 9.39 8.14 13.08
CA GLY A 135 9.07 9.51 12.63
C GLY A 135 8.26 9.57 11.34
N GLN A 136 7.79 8.42 10.81
CA GLN A 136 6.92 8.36 9.63
C GLN A 136 5.44 8.35 10.00
N CYS A 137 4.58 8.03 9.01
CA CYS A 137 3.15 7.88 9.20
C CYS A 137 2.85 6.95 10.38
N GLU A 138 2.09 7.52 11.30
CA GLU A 138 1.53 6.86 12.47
C GLU A 138 0.49 5.81 12.10
N ALA A 139 0.30 4.83 12.98
CA ALA A 139 -0.80 3.88 12.90
C ALA A 139 -2.17 4.60 12.90
N ILE A 140 -3.04 4.24 11.97
CA ILE A 140 -4.37 4.85 11.81
C ILE A 140 -5.32 4.28 12.87
N SER A 141 -5.94 5.16 13.66
CA SER A 141 -6.95 4.81 14.68
C SER A 141 -6.47 3.77 15.71
N ASP A 142 -5.17 3.73 16.00
CA ASP A 142 -4.54 2.85 16.98
C ASP A 142 -3.46 3.60 17.76
N GLN A 143 -3.08 3.10 18.93
CA GLN A 143 -1.95 3.64 19.69
C GLN A 143 -0.64 3.24 19.02
N GLN A 144 0.33 4.17 18.96
CA GLN A 144 1.65 3.89 18.41
C GLN A 144 2.34 2.78 19.20
N LEU A 145 3.04 1.90 18.48
CA LEU A 145 3.71 0.75 19.08
C LEU A 145 4.73 1.15 20.14
N TYR A 146 5.42 2.28 19.92
CA TYR A 146 6.47 2.83 20.77
C TYR A 146 5.97 3.80 21.86
N ASP A 147 4.66 4.06 21.97
CA ASP A 147 4.12 4.68 23.18
C ASP A 147 4.41 3.71 24.34
N GLY A 148 4.78 4.21 25.53
CA GLY A 148 5.03 3.38 26.72
C GLY A 148 3.85 3.31 27.70
N ARG A 149 2.82 4.15 27.52
CA ARG A 149 1.70 4.28 28.46
C ARG A 149 0.72 3.13 28.30
N THR A 150 0.10 2.64 29.36
CA THR A 150 -0.99 1.65 29.24
C THR A 150 -2.18 2.23 28.47
N HIS A 151 -3.06 1.37 27.93
CA HIS A 151 -4.26 1.87 27.24
C HIS A 151 -5.12 2.69 28.22
N PRO A 152 -5.68 3.87 27.85
CA PRO A 152 -6.45 4.72 28.77
C PRO A 152 -7.58 3.99 29.51
N ASN A 153 -8.35 3.18 28.78
CA ASN A 153 -9.45 2.38 29.34
C ASN A 153 -9.01 1.06 30.00
N THR A 154 -7.73 0.91 30.40
CA THR A 154 -7.27 -0.34 31.06
C THR A 154 -8.00 -0.59 32.37
N ILE A 155 -8.39 0.47 33.09
CA ILE A 155 -9.11 0.38 34.37
C ILE A 155 -10.62 0.23 34.13
N ASP A 156 -11.20 1.05 33.25
CA ASP A 156 -12.65 1.13 33.07
C ASP A 156 -13.22 -0.03 32.22
N GLU A 157 -12.46 -0.50 31.22
CA GLU A 157 -12.90 -1.53 30.26
C GLU A 157 -11.82 -2.60 30.04
N PRO A 158 -11.28 -3.26 31.08
CA PRO A 158 -10.16 -4.20 30.97
C PRO A 158 -10.44 -5.37 30.02
N SER A 159 -11.70 -5.80 29.94
CA SER A 159 -12.14 -6.93 29.11
C SER A 159 -12.47 -6.54 27.66
N ALA A 160 -12.43 -5.25 27.30
CA ALA A 160 -12.71 -4.84 25.94
C ALA A 160 -11.59 -5.29 24.99
N ALA A 161 -11.95 -5.87 23.85
CA ALA A 161 -10.98 -6.43 22.90
C ALA A 161 -9.90 -5.41 22.48
N LYS A 162 -10.27 -4.14 22.27
CA LYS A 162 -9.34 -3.04 21.96
C LYS A 162 -8.27 -2.85 23.05
N VAL A 163 -8.66 -2.97 24.32
CA VAL A 163 -7.77 -2.80 25.48
C VAL A 163 -6.84 -4.00 25.61
N ILE A 164 -7.39 -5.21 25.50
CA ILE A 164 -6.63 -6.47 25.54
C ILE A 164 -5.54 -6.48 24.45
N PHE A 165 -5.92 -6.22 23.19
CA PHE A 165 -4.95 -6.21 22.09
C PHE A 165 -3.92 -5.08 22.22
N SER A 166 -4.32 -3.89 22.65
CA SER A 166 -3.37 -2.78 22.84
C SER A 166 -2.34 -3.10 23.93
N ASN A 167 -2.79 -3.54 25.10
CA ASN A 167 -1.89 -3.89 26.20
C ASN A 167 -1.00 -5.09 25.85
N LYS A 168 -1.51 -6.03 25.05
CA LYS A 168 -0.70 -7.13 24.54
C LYS A 168 0.37 -6.66 23.56
N GLY A 169 0.01 -5.76 22.64
CA GLY A 169 0.96 -5.10 21.73
C GLY A 169 2.06 -4.35 22.47
N LEU A 170 1.72 -3.66 23.56
CA LEU A 170 2.69 -2.99 24.43
C LEU A 170 3.67 -4.01 25.07
N GLY A 171 3.16 -5.12 25.60
CA GLY A 171 4.00 -6.17 26.17
C GLY A 171 4.99 -6.76 25.16
N ILE A 172 4.54 -6.99 23.92
CA ILE A 172 5.39 -7.47 22.82
C ILE A 172 6.44 -6.41 22.46
N TYR A 173 6.05 -5.14 22.35
CA TYR A 173 7.02 -4.08 22.06
C TYR A 173 8.14 -4.03 23.13
N SER A 174 7.76 -4.12 24.41
CA SER A 174 8.70 -4.16 25.53
C SER A 174 9.61 -5.40 25.55
N SER A 175 9.26 -6.46 24.80
CA SER A 175 10.08 -7.68 24.69
C SER A 175 11.24 -7.56 23.69
N PHE A 176 11.23 -6.54 22.82
CA PHE A 176 12.35 -6.28 21.90
C PHE A 176 13.53 -5.72 22.68
N ASP A 177 14.60 -6.50 22.76
CA ASP A 177 15.85 -6.18 23.48
C ASP A 177 16.95 -5.62 22.56
N LYS A 178 16.86 -5.86 21.24
CA LYS A 178 17.85 -5.41 20.26
C LYS A 178 17.30 -4.34 19.32
N VAL A 179 18.02 -3.24 19.24
CA VAL A 179 17.72 -2.12 18.33
C VAL A 179 18.96 -1.80 17.51
N VAL A 180 18.81 -1.78 16.19
CA VAL A 180 19.86 -1.38 15.24
C VAL A 180 19.41 -0.10 14.54
N ILE A 181 20.29 0.90 14.51
CA ILE A 181 20.03 2.21 13.91
C ILE A 181 20.93 2.36 12.68
N LEU A 182 20.32 2.64 11.53
CA LEU A 182 21.04 2.97 10.30
C LEU A 182 21.15 4.49 10.20
N THR A 183 22.35 5.04 10.04
CA THR A 183 22.63 6.48 10.13
C THR A 183 22.95 7.15 8.79
N THR A 184 23.30 6.38 7.75
CA THR A 184 23.72 6.93 6.44
C THR A 184 22.55 7.03 5.46
N CYS A 185 22.23 8.23 4.97
CA CYS A 185 21.17 8.42 3.96
C CYS A 185 21.70 8.10 2.55
N HIS A 186 20.97 7.28 1.81
CA HIS A 186 21.34 6.84 0.45
C HIS A 186 20.33 7.29 -0.62
N ARG A 187 19.29 8.04 -0.25
CA ARG A 187 18.18 8.37 -1.15
C ARG A 187 18.44 9.60 -2.01
N LEU A 188 19.21 10.56 -1.51
CA LEU A 188 19.54 11.77 -2.25
C LEU A 188 20.63 11.45 -3.27
N GLN A 189 20.37 11.82 -4.52
CA GLN A 189 21.40 11.77 -5.55
C GLN A 189 22.39 12.89 -5.31
N THR A 190 23.67 12.54 -5.31
CA THR A 190 24.78 13.48 -5.32
C THR A 190 25.63 13.18 -6.55
N ILE A 191 26.25 14.21 -7.10
CA ILE A 191 27.17 14.07 -8.22
C ILE A 191 28.53 13.67 -7.64
N GLU A 192 28.99 12.47 -8.01
CA GLU A 192 30.34 12.00 -7.67
C GLU A 192 31.37 12.83 -8.45
N ASN A 193 32.35 13.40 -7.74
CA ASN A 193 33.41 14.26 -8.29
C ASN A 193 32.88 15.50 -9.03
N PRO A 194 32.27 16.47 -8.33
CA PRO A 194 31.72 17.67 -8.96
C PRO A 194 32.81 18.50 -9.64
N THR A 195 32.72 18.65 -10.96
CA THR A 195 33.78 19.28 -11.77
C THR A 195 33.58 20.78 -11.91
N ASN A 196 32.31 21.23 -11.95
CA ASN A 196 31.94 22.62 -12.17
C ASN A 196 31.11 23.19 -10.99
N ASP A 197 30.89 24.51 -10.98
CA ASP A 197 30.16 25.19 -9.90
C ASP A 197 28.69 24.77 -9.82
N LYS A 198 28.08 24.34 -10.94
CA LYS A 198 26.70 23.85 -10.94
C LYS A 198 26.59 22.49 -10.25
N ASP A 199 27.57 21.61 -10.43
CA ASP A 199 27.63 20.31 -9.76
C ASP A 199 27.78 20.49 -8.25
N ARG A 200 28.67 21.40 -7.83
CA ARG A 200 28.85 21.75 -6.40
C ARG A 200 27.57 22.32 -5.80
N ALA A 201 26.96 23.30 -6.46
CA ALA A 201 25.69 23.89 -6.02
C ALA A 201 24.53 22.88 -6.01
N PHE A 202 24.55 21.85 -6.86
CA PHE A 202 23.59 20.76 -6.80
C PHE A 202 23.74 19.94 -5.52
N ASN A 203 24.97 19.51 -5.20
CA ASN A 203 25.27 18.75 -3.99
C ASN A 203 24.96 19.57 -2.72
N ASP A 204 25.36 20.85 -2.66
CA ASP A 204 25.08 21.74 -1.52
C ASP A 204 23.58 21.86 -1.25
N ARG A 205 22.75 21.93 -2.31
CA ARG A 205 21.28 21.95 -2.17
C ARG A 205 20.74 20.62 -1.68
N ALA A 206 21.30 19.50 -2.12
CA ALA A 206 20.90 18.17 -1.65
C ALA A 206 21.21 18.02 -0.15
N ASP A 207 22.39 18.43 0.28
CA ASP A 207 22.81 18.40 1.69
C ASP A 207 21.95 19.33 2.56
N GLN A 208 21.69 20.55 2.09
CA GLN A 208 20.78 21.48 2.79
C GLN A 208 19.37 20.90 2.90
N PHE A 209 18.87 20.26 1.83
CA PHE A 209 17.56 19.62 1.86
C PHE A 209 17.53 18.46 2.87
N LEU A 210 18.57 17.63 2.93
CA LEU A 210 18.69 16.56 3.92
C LEU A 210 18.62 17.09 5.36
N GLN A 211 19.40 18.14 5.64
CA GLN A 211 19.39 18.78 6.96
C GLN A 211 18.01 19.31 7.34
N ILE A 212 17.29 19.91 6.38
CA ILE A 212 15.92 20.37 6.60
C ILE A 212 14.99 19.19 6.87
N LEU A 213 15.10 18.07 6.14
CA LEU A 213 14.29 16.87 6.40
C LEU A 213 14.52 16.30 7.80
N HIS A 214 15.77 16.28 8.29
CA HIS A 214 16.08 15.90 9.68
C HIS A 214 15.39 16.85 10.68
N LYS A 215 15.50 18.17 10.47
CA LYS A 215 14.83 19.16 11.34
C LYS A 215 13.31 19.03 11.32
N ILE A 216 12.70 18.76 10.16
CA ILE A 216 11.25 18.53 10.05
C ILE A 216 10.85 17.31 10.89
N ARG A 217 11.61 16.23 10.77
CA ARG A 217 11.36 14.99 11.51
C ARG A 217 11.44 15.17 13.02
N ASP A 218 12.41 15.95 13.48
CA ASP A 218 12.63 16.23 14.91
C ASP A 218 11.80 17.42 15.42
N LEU A 219 10.90 17.96 14.60
CA LEU A 219 10.06 19.12 14.91
C LEU A 219 10.87 20.37 15.32
N ASN A 220 12.05 20.55 14.74
CA ASN A 220 12.99 21.62 15.04
C ASN A 220 13.27 22.53 13.82
N LEU A 221 12.22 22.82 13.03
CA LEU A 221 12.30 23.63 11.82
C LEU A 221 12.51 25.12 12.18
N SER A 222 13.53 25.76 11.61
CA SER A 222 13.76 27.21 11.79
C SER A 222 13.04 28.06 10.73
N PHE A 223 12.95 29.38 10.97
CA PHE A 223 12.42 30.31 9.97
C PHE A 223 13.23 30.31 8.67
N ASP A 224 14.56 30.18 8.76
CA ASP A 224 15.43 30.13 7.58
C ASP A 224 15.15 28.88 6.74
N ASP A 225 14.94 27.73 7.38
CA ASP A 225 14.56 26.48 6.70
C ASP A 225 13.20 26.64 6.01
N TYR A 226 12.22 27.26 6.68
CA TYR A 226 10.90 27.55 6.11
C TYR A 226 10.98 28.49 4.89
N PHE A 227 11.74 29.58 4.98
CA PHE A 227 11.89 30.50 3.86
C PHE A 227 12.68 29.87 2.70
N TRP A 228 13.63 28.98 3.01
CA TRP A 228 14.29 28.18 1.99
C TRP A 228 13.31 27.27 1.25
N LEU A 229 12.45 26.54 1.97
CA LEU A 229 11.40 25.70 1.36
C LEU A 229 10.42 26.52 0.53
N CYS A 230 10.10 27.76 0.94
CA CYS A 230 9.25 28.66 0.17
C CYS A 230 9.81 29.00 -1.22
N LYS A 231 11.13 28.96 -1.41
CA LYS A 231 11.76 29.15 -2.73
C LYS A 231 11.45 27.99 -3.68
N ARG A 232 11.04 26.83 -3.15
CA ARG A 232 10.66 25.63 -3.93
C ARG A 232 9.19 25.57 -4.29
N LYS A 233 8.38 26.58 -3.91
CA LYS A 233 6.98 26.70 -4.34
C LYS A 233 6.90 26.80 -5.87
N LYS A 234 5.96 26.07 -6.50
CA LYS A 234 5.77 26.07 -7.97
C LYS A 234 5.74 27.47 -8.58
N SER A 235 5.09 28.44 -7.92
CA SER A 235 5.01 29.84 -8.37
C SER A 235 6.35 30.59 -8.39
N ARG A 236 7.36 30.12 -7.65
CA ARG A 236 8.72 30.67 -7.58
C ARG A 236 9.71 29.97 -8.51
N LEU A 237 9.36 28.78 -9.02
CA LEU A 237 10.19 28.03 -9.95
C LEU A 237 10.12 28.63 -11.36
N ASN A 238 11.20 28.51 -12.13
CA ASN A 238 11.23 28.89 -13.54
C ASN A 238 10.45 27.87 -14.40
N PRO A 239 10.10 28.21 -15.66
CA PRO A 239 9.34 27.31 -16.54
C PRO A 239 10.00 25.95 -16.77
N ASP A 240 11.33 25.91 -16.95
CA ASP A 240 12.07 24.67 -17.22
C ASP A 240 11.98 23.70 -16.03
N GLU A 241 12.17 24.19 -14.80
CA GLU A 241 11.99 23.41 -13.59
C GLU A 241 10.55 22.95 -13.43
N ARG A 242 9.54 23.77 -13.76
CA ARG A 242 8.13 23.35 -13.69
C ARG A 242 7.84 22.20 -14.65
N MET A 243 8.45 22.21 -15.82
CA MET A 243 8.27 21.19 -16.85
C MET A 243 8.82 19.83 -16.41
N LEU A 244 9.91 19.81 -15.61
CA LEU A 244 10.43 18.57 -14.99
C LEU A 244 9.42 17.87 -14.08
N PHE A 245 8.42 18.60 -13.57
CA PHE A 245 7.37 18.07 -12.70
C PHE A 245 5.98 18.08 -13.37
N GLU A 246 5.88 18.26 -14.70
CA GLU A 246 4.59 18.20 -15.42
C GLU A 246 3.85 16.90 -15.11
N ASP A 247 4.63 15.82 -15.03
CA ASP A 247 4.16 14.46 -14.82
C ASP A 247 4.21 14.02 -13.35
N ALA A 248 4.58 14.89 -12.41
CA ALA A 248 4.68 14.51 -11.01
C ALA A 248 3.28 14.28 -10.38
N PRO A 249 3.10 13.25 -9.54
CA PRO A 249 1.90 13.10 -8.74
C PRO A 249 1.68 14.32 -7.83
N VAL A 250 0.42 14.77 -7.74
CA VAL A 250 0.03 15.85 -6.82
C VAL A 250 -0.60 15.24 -5.58
N ILE A 251 -0.12 15.65 -4.41
CA ILE A 251 -0.67 15.25 -3.11
C ILE A 251 -1.63 16.35 -2.65
N MET A 252 -2.82 15.94 -2.22
CA MET A 252 -3.87 16.83 -1.72
C MET A 252 -4.39 16.30 -0.38
N ASP A 253 -4.93 17.19 0.44
CA ASP A 253 -5.38 16.84 1.80
C ASP A 253 -6.60 15.92 1.81
N LEU A 254 -7.49 16.07 0.83
CA LEU A 254 -8.76 15.36 0.76
C LEU A 254 -8.86 14.53 -0.52
N ARG A 255 -9.29 13.27 -0.35
CA ARG A 255 -9.55 12.38 -1.48
C ARG A 255 -10.83 12.76 -2.22
N ARG A 256 -11.93 12.96 -1.49
CA ARG A 256 -13.30 12.99 -2.05
C ARG A 256 -13.89 14.39 -2.15
N ILE A 257 -14.79 14.55 -3.11
CA ILE A 257 -15.72 15.68 -3.22
C ILE A 257 -16.64 15.65 -1.99
N SER A 258 -16.81 16.81 -1.34
CA SER A 258 -17.79 16.99 -0.27
C SER A 258 -18.54 18.30 -0.45
N THR A 259 -19.66 18.47 0.26
CA THR A 259 -20.41 19.73 0.31
C THR A 259 -19.55 20.91 0.78
N THR A 260 -18.60 20.65 1.68
CA THR A 260 -17.66 21.64 2.22
C THR A 260 -16.41 21.83 1.36
N ASN A 261 -16.12 20.91 0.44
CA ASN A 261 -14.95 20.96 -0.43
C ASN A 261 -15.22 20.33 -1.81
N PRO A 262 -15.92 21.04 -2.70
CA PRO A 262 -16.31 20.50 -3.99
C PRO A 262 -15.12 20.34 -4.96
N GLU A 263 -14.10 21.20 -4.88
CA GLU A 263 -13.06 21.32 -5.91
C GLU A 263 -11.63 21.02 -5.42
N ASN A 264 -11.31 21.24 -4.14
CA ASN A 264 -9.96 21.07 -3.61
C ASN A 264 -9.72 19.65 -3.11
N ASN A 265 -9.99 18.65 -3.94
CA ASN A 265 -9.87 17.22 -3.62
C ASN A 265 -9.31 16.41 -4.80
N CYS A 266 -8.81 15.20 -4.52
CA CYS A 266 -8.20 14.33 -5.52
C CYS A 266 -9.18 13.95 -6.64
N ASP A 267 -10.44 13.65 -6.33
CA ASP A 267 -11.42 13.20 -7.33
C ASP A 267 -11.68 14.28 -8.39
N PHE A 268 -11.91 15.52 -7.96
CA PHE A 268 -12.08 16.67 -8.86
C PHE A 268 -10.81 16.94 -9.67
N TYR A 269 -9.65 16.95 -9.00
CA TYR A 269 -8.36 17.18 -9.66
C TYR A 269 -8.06 16.13 -10.73
N ASN A 270 -8.29 14.85 -10.43
CA ASN A 270 -8.06 13.75 -11.36
C ASN A 270 -8.99 13.84 -12.58
N LYS A 271 -10.27 14.18 -12.39
CA LYS A 271 -11.20 14.43 -13.50
C LYS A 271 -10.75 15.60 -14.37
N LEU A 272 -10.28 16.69 -13.76
CA LEU A 272 -9.76 17.85 -14.49
C LEU A 272 -8.52 17.47 -15.32
N VAL A 273 -7.57 16.77 -14.73
CA VAL A 273 -6.34 16.31 -15.42
C VAL A 273 -6.67 15.34 -16.54
N LEU A 274 -7.58 14.38 -16.32
CA LEU A 274 -8.04 13.43 -17.32
C LEU A 274 -8.66 14.15 -18.53
N ARG A 275 -9.60 15.07 -18.29
CA ARG A 275 -10.27 15.82 -19.36
C ARG A 275 -9.32 16.76 -20.09
N SER A 276 -8.36 17.35 -19.39
CA SER A 276 -7.29 18.15 -19.99
C SER A 276 -6.40 17.31 -20.91
N HIS A 277 -5.99 16.12 -20.45
CA HIS A 277 -5.23 15.15 -21.25
C HIS A 277 -6.02 14.72 -22.49
N ALA A 278 -7.27 14.31 -22.32
CA ALA A 278 -8.13 13.91 -23.42
C ALA A 278 -8.28 15.02 -24.48
N ARG A 279 -8.47 16.28 -24.04
CA ARG A 279 -8.55 17.45 -24.94
C ARG A 279 -7.24 17.71 -25.68
N LYS A 280 -6.10 17.65 -24.99
CA LYS A 280 -4.76 17.85 -25.59
C LYS A 280 -4.47 16.83 -26.69
N HIS A 281 -4.94 15.60 -26.52
CA HIS A 281 -4.67 14.48 -27.43
C HIS A 281 -5.84 14.14 -28.37
N HIS A 282 -6.92 14.92 -28.37
CA HIS A 282 -8.14 14.67 -29.18
C HIS A 282 -8.75 13.28 -28.95
N LEU A 283 -8.75 12.83 -27.70
CA LEU A 283 -9.26 11.52 -27.29
C LEU A 283 -10.67 11.65 -26.68
N PRO A 284 -11.57 10.69 -26.94
CA PRO A 284 -12.84 10.62 -26.21
C PRO A 284 -12.59 10.22 -24.75
N VAL A 285 -13.33 10.85 -23.84
CA VAL A 285 -13.45 10.39 -22.44
C VAL A 285 -14.63 9.44 -22.37
N ILE A 286 -14.37 8.23 -21.88
CA ILE A 286 -15.39 7.22 -21.66
C ILE A 286 -15.75 7.27 -20.17
N SER A 287 -17.03 7.51 -19.88
CA SER A 287 -17.60 7.45 -18.54
C SER A 287 -18.53 6.25 -18.48
N PHE A 288 -18.41 5.44 -17.44
CA PHE A 288 -19.31 4.32 -17.20
C PHE A 288 -19.56 4.12 -15.71
N ASP A 289 -20.81 3.79 -15.41
CA ASP A 289 -21.32 3.57 -14.07
C ASP A 289 -21.17 2.10 -13.65
N ALA A 290 -21.06 1.89 -12.35
CA ALA A 290 -21.04 0.57 -11.76
C ALA A 290 -22.40 -0.09 -11.86
N VAL A 291 -22.36 -1.40 -12.06
CA VAL A 291 -23.57 -2.23 -12.12
C VAL A 291 -23.87 -2.77 -10.73
N HIS A 292 -25.10 -2.58 -10.29
CA HIS A 292 -25.58 -3.09 -9.01
C HIS A 292 -26.52 -4.27 -9.19
N GLU A 293 -26.39 -5.28 -8.32
CA GLU A 293 -27.37 -6.36 -8.16
C GLU A 293 -28.02 -6.26 -6.78
N GLY A 294 -29.26 -6.73 -6.66
CA GLY A 294 -30.02 -6.71 -5.39
C GLY A 294 -30.60 -5.35 -4.99
N THR A 295 -30.42 -4.32 -5.82
CA THR A 295 -31.01 -2.99 -5.68
C THR A 295 -31.26 -2.36 -7.05
N THR A 296 -31.96 -1.21 -7.12
CA THR A 296 -32.08 -0.44 -8.36
C THR A 296 -30.75 0.27 -8.68
N GLN A 297 -30.48 0.58 -9.96
CA GLN A 297 -29.23 1.26 -10.31
C GLN A 297 -29.13 2.66 -9.69
N GLU A 298 -30.24 3.39 -9.59
CA GLU A 298 -30.29 4.71 -8.97
C GLU A 298 -29.89 4.63 -7.49
N ASP A 299 -30.53 3.75 -6.72
CA ASP A 299 -30.21 3.55 -5.31
C ASP A 299 -28.78 3.04 -5.13
N GLY A 300 -28.34 2.12 -6.00
CA GLY A 300 -27.01 1.52 -5.94
C GLY A 300 -25.87 2.54 -6.10
N LEU A 301 -26.04 3.51 -7.00
CA LEU A 301 -25.06 4.58 -7.23
C LEU A 301 -24.95 5.55 -6.05
N GLU A 302 -25.99 5.70 -5.25
CA GLU A 302 -25.98 6.54 -4.05
C GLU A 302 -25.30 5.87 -2.84
N ILE A 303 -25.15 4.54 -2.85
CA ILE A 303 -24.46 3.82 -1.77
C ILE A 303 -22.98 4.21 -1.75
N ASP A 304 -22.48 4.57 -0.56
CA ASP A 304 -21.08 4.98 -0.38
C ASP A 304 -20.11 3.86 -0.79
N GLU A 305 -19.12 4.19 -1.61
CA GLU A 305 -18.09 3.26 -2.08
C GLU A 305 -17.38 2.50 -0.95
N ARG A 306 -17.33 3.05 0.27
CA ARG A 306 -16.78 2.37 1.46
C ARG A 306 -17.52 1.06 1.74
N HIS A 307 -18.77 0.91 1.34
CA HIS A 307 -19.50 -0.33 1.50
C HIS A 307 -18.95 -1.44 0.58
N PHE A 308 -18.32 -1.05 -0.53
CA PHE A 308 -17.78 -1.92 -1.58
C PHE A 308 -16.25 -1.84 -1.67
N ASN A 309 -15.55 -1.73 -0.53
CA ASN A 309 -14.08 -1.62 -0.48
C ASN A 309 -13.48 -0.49 -1.35
N ASP A 310 -14.16 0.65 -1.39
CA ASP A 310 -13.80 1.83 -2.20
C ASP A 310 -13.84 1.59 -3.71
N LEU A 311 -14.62 0.60 -4.17
CA LEU A 311 -14.91 0.40 -5.58
C LEU A 311 -15.81 1.55 -6.09
N PRO A 312 -15.35 2.32 -7.10
CA PRO A 312 -16.01 3.55 -7.48
C PRO A 312 -17.38 3.30 -8.11
N ALA A 313 -18.33 4.20 -7.85
CA ALA A 313 -19.67 4.14 -8.45
C ALA A 313 -19.67 4.57 -9.92
N ASN A 314 -18.73 5.44 -10.30
CA ASN A 314 -18.53 5.92 -11.66
C ASN A 314 -17.03 6.05 -11.95
N LEU A 315 -16.61 5.66 -13.15
CA LEU A 315 -15.23 5.79 -13.59
C LEU A 315 -15.14 6.48 -14.95
N GLU A 316 -14.31 7.53 -15.03
CA GLU A 316 -13.94 8.18 -16.28
C GLU A 316 -12.53 7.73 -16.68
N VAL A 317 -12.35 7.29 -17.93
CA VAL A 317 -11.05 6.90 -18.50
C VAL A 317 -10.91 7.40 -19.94
N CYS A 318 -9.67 7.55 -20.39
CA CYS A 318 -9.35 7.71 -21.81
C CYS A 318 -8.05 6.97 -22.11
N TYR A 319 -7.73 6.81 -23.40
CA TYR A 319 -6.46 6.21 -23.82
C TYR A 319 -5.28 7.00 -23.23
N ASP A 320 -4.23 6.30 -22.79
CA ASP A 320 -3.05 6.83 -22.09
C ASP A 320 -3.28 7.54 -20.74
N ALA A 321 -4.53 7.57 -20.24
CA ALA A 321 -4.82 8.04 -18.89
C ALA A 321 -4.06 7.23 -17.84
N ARG A 322 -3.53 7.93 -16.84
CA ARG A 322 -2.90 7.29 -15.68
C ARG A 322 -3.95 6.74 -14.74
N VAL A 323 -3.67 5.54 -14.24
CA VAL A 323 -4.53 4.84 -13.29
C VAL A 323 -3.69 4.27 -12.16
N ILE A 324 -4.32 4.02 -11.03
CA ILE A 324 -3.73 3.33 -9.89
C ILE A 324 -4.63 2.16 -9.51
N LEU A 325 -4.04 0.99 -9.34
CA LEU A 325 -4.77 -0.20 -8.92
C LEU A 325 -5.12 -0.07 -7.44
N ILE A 326 -6.37 -0.35 -7.05
CA ILE A 326 -6.85 -0.24 -5.66
C ILE A 326 -6.94 -1.61 -4.95
N ALA A 327 -6.68 -2.70 -5.66
CA ALA A 327 -6.80 -4.07 -5.15
C ALA A 327 -5.50 -4.86 -5.34
N ASN A 328 -5.30 -5.88 -4.49
CA ASN A 328 -4.20 -6.82 -4.66
C ASN A 328 -4.66 -7.98 -5.57
N LEU A 329 -4.22 -7.97 -6.83
CA LEU A 329 -4.60 -9.00 -7.81
C LEU A 329 -3.55 -10.12 -7.88
N ALA A 330 -2.30 -9.75 -8.13
CA ALA A 330 -1.16 -10.66 -8.23
C ALA A 330 0.10 -9.92 -7.76
N VAL A 331 0.31 -9.87 -6.44
CA VAL A 331 1.42 -9.13 -5.81
C VAL A 331 2.77 -9.65 -6.31
N GLU A 332 2.89 -10.97 -6.47
CA GLU A 332 4.06 -11.67 -7.01
C GLU A 332 4.43 -11.25 -8.44
N HIS A 333 3.49 -10.66 -9.18
CA HIS A 333 3.69 -10.18 -10.54
C HIS A 333 3.70 -8.65 -10.64
N GLY A 334 3.63 -7.93 -9.52
CA GLY A 334 3.61 -6.46 -9.49
C GLY A 334 2.23 -5.81 -9.63
N LEU A 335 1.15 -6.59 -9.50
CA LEU A 335 -0.23 -6.09 -9.53
C LEU A 335 -0.79 -6.02 -8.11
N MET A 336 -0.48 -4.95 -7.39
CA MET A 336 -0.94 -4.68 -6.02
C MET A 336 -1.65 -3.33 -5.91
N ASN A 337 -2.36 -3.13 -4.80
CA ASN A 337 -2.89 -1.82 -4.47
C ASN A 337 -1.73 -0.80 -4.42
N GLY A 338 -1.87 0.27 -5.21
CA GLY A 338 -0.87 1.31 -5.40
C GLY A 338 -0.08 1.20 -6.71
N THR A 339 -0.17 0.10 -7.45
CA THR A 339 0.51 -0.04 -8.75
C THR A 339 -0.06 0.96 -9.76
N GLN A 340 0.80 1.81 -10.32
CA GLN A 340 0.43 2.78 -11.35
C GLN A 340 0.55 2.16 -12.75
N GLY A 341 -0.38 2.52 -13.62
CA GLY A 341 -0.39 2.11 -15.02
C GLY A 341 -0.99 3.16 -15.95
N LYS A 342 -1.05 2.83 -17.24
CA LYS A 342 -1.68 3.66 -18.28
C LYS A 342 -2.69 2.86 -19.08
N ILE A 343 -3.86 3.44 -19.38
CA ILE A 343 -4.86 2.79 -20.22
C ILE A 343 -4.33 2.65 -21.65
N LYS A 344 -4.44 1.44 -22.22
CA LYS A 344 -4.07 1.11 -23.61
C LYS A 344 -5.23 0.55 -24.42
N GLY A 345 -6.34 0.22 -23.77
CA GLY A 345 -7.52 -0.25 -24.47
C GLY A 345 -8.73 -0.29 -23.55
N ILE A 346 -9.89 -0.04 -24.13
CA ILE A 346 -11.20 -0.14 -23.48
C ILE A 346 -12.01 -1.06 -24.38
N VAL A 347 -12.30 -2.28 -23.92
CA VAL A 347 -12.90 -3.32 -24.76
C VAL A 347 -14.31 -3.62 -24.29
N TYR A 348 -15.26 -3.52 -25.22
CA TYR A 348 -16.66 -3.83 -25.01
C TYR A 348 -17.02 -5.21 -25.56
N GLY A 349 -18.05 -5.83 -24.99
CA GLY A 349 -18.65 -7.04 -25.54
C GLY A 349 -19.31 -6.79 -26.92
N PRO A 350 -19.60 -7.85 -27.70
CA PRO A 350 -20.33 -7.70 -28.95
C PRO A 350 -21.67 -6.98 -28.73
N GLY A 351 -21.91 -5.90 -29.49
CA GLY A 351 -23.12 -5.07 -29.36
C GLY A 351 -23.14 -4.11 -28.17
N CYS A 352 -22.17 -4.19 -27.25
CA CYS A 352 -22.04 -3.29 -26.11
C CYS A 352 -21.24 -2.04 -26.51
N HIS A 353 -21.57 -0.90 -25.90
CA HIS A 353 -20.84 0.36 -26.12
C HIS A 353 -21.15 1.36 -25.00
N PRO A 354 -20.32 2.41 -24.80
CA PRO A 354 -20.49 3.36 -23.70
C PRO A 354 -21.87 4.03 -23.61
N ASN A 355 -22.51 4.28 -24.74
CA ASN A 355 -23.81 4.97 -24.83
C ASN A 355 -25.01 4.02 -24.94
N HIS A 356 -24.88 2.76 -24.50
CA HIS A 356 -25.95 1.76 -24.68
C HIS A 356 -27.12 2.07 -23.73
N PRO A 357 -28.39 1.82 -24.10
CA PRO A 357 -29.52 2.08 -23.20
C PRO A 357 -29.56 1.17 -21.97
N ASP A 358 -29.02 -0.04 -22.08
CA ASP A 358 -28.85 -0.98 -20.96
C ASP A 358 -27.52 -0.70 -20.22
N PRO A 359 -27.56 -0.33 -18.91
CA PRO A 359 -26.37 -0.12 -18.10
C PRO A 359 -25.38 -1.29 -18.09
N LEU A 360 -25.87 -2.53 -18.19
CA LEU A 360 -25.02 -3.73 -18.23
C LEU A 360 -24.12 -3.74 -19.47
N CYS A 361 -24.58 -3.16 -20.57
CA CYS A 361 -23.85 -3.06 -21.82
C CYS A 361 -22.99 -1.79 -21.92
N CYS A 362 -23.07 -0.88 -20.94
CA CYS A 362 -22.23 0.30 -20.82
C CYS A 362 -20.91 0.02 -20.07
N LEU A 363 -20.87 -1.05 -19.27
CA LEU A 363 -19.67 -1.50 -18.58
C LEU A 363 -18.69 -2.18 -19.57
N PRO A 364 -17.43 -1.75 -19.65
CA PRO A 364 -16.42 -2.44 -20.46
C PRO A 364 -16.25 -3.90 -20.02
N LYS A 365 -16.06 -4.80 -20.98
CA LYS A 365 -15.76 -6.21 -20.69
C LYS A 365 -14.40 -6.36 -20.01
N TYR A 366 -13.42 -5.55 -20.40
CA TYR A 366 -12.13 -5.40 -19.72
C TYR A 366 -11.42 -4.13 -20.18
N LEU A 367 -10.55 -3.62 -19.31
CA LEU A 367 -9.59 -2.56 -19.62
C LEU A 367 -8.22 -3.17 -19.86
N ILE A 368 -7.50 -2.70 -20.87
CA ILE A 368 -6.10 -3.07 -21.09
C ILE A 368 -5.25 -1.96 -20.49
N ILE A 369 -4.38 -2.33 -19.55
CA ILE A 369 -3.57 -1.37 -18.80
C ILE A 369 -2.11 -1.78 -18.91
N ASP A 370 -1.27 -0.84 -19.32
CA ASP A 370 0.18 -0.99 -19.27
C ASP A 370 0.66 -0.71 -17.84
N PHE A 371 1.15 -1.76 -17.17
CA PHE A 371 1.78 -1.67 -15.86
C PHE A 371 3.29 -1.89 -16.01
N PRO A 372 4.12 -0.83 -16.03
CA PRO A 372 5.56 -0.96 -16.31
C PRO A 372 6.32 -1.90 -15.37
N GLN A 373 5.80 -2.12 -14.16
CA GLN A 373 6.39 -3.01 -13.15
C GLN A 373 5.91 -4.46 -13.26
N TYR A 374 5.02 -4.78 -14.20
CA TYR A 374 4.46 -6.12 -14.36
C TYR A 374 5.53 -7.12 -14.78
N ALA A 375 5.71 -8.16 -13.98
CA ALA A 375 6.71 -9.19 -14.18
C ALA A 375 6.11 -10.59 -14.43
N GLY A 376 4.79 -10.71 -14.47
CA GLY A 376 4.10 -11.99 -14.71
C GLY A 376 4.14 -12.45 -16.18
N PRO A 377 3.46 -13.56 -16.50
CA PRO A 377 3.36 -14.08 -17.86
C PRO A 377 2.76 -13.08 -18.85
N CYS A 378 3.24 -13.06 -20.10
CA CYS A 378 2.68 -12.17 -21.12
C CYS A 378 1.27 -12.63 -21.53
N PHE A 379 0.33 -11.68 -21.64
CA PHE A 379 -1.02 -11.95 -22.14
C PHE A 379 -1.12 -11.93 -23.67
N TRP A 380 -0.14 -11.33 -24.34
CA TRP A 380 -0.17 -11.07 -25.78
C TRP A 380 0.89 -11.92 -26.49
N PRO A 381 0.50 -12.74 -27.48
CA PRO A 381 1.42 -13.66 -28.16
C PRO A 381 2.33 -12.96 -29.17
N ASP A 382 1.99 -11.74 -29.59
CA ASP A 382 2.64 -10.96 -30.64
C ASP A 382 3.78 -10.07 -30.13
N ILE A 383 4.43 -10.47 -29.04
CA ILE A 383 5.49 -9.69 -28.37
C ILE A 383 6.73 -9.46 -29.25
N ASP A 384 7.04 -10.40 -30.15
CA ASP A 384 8.18 -10.26 -31.07
C ASP A 384 7.97 -9.09 -32.05
N THR A 385 6.72 -8.80 -32.39
CA THR A 385 6.32 -7.67 -33.24
C THR A 385 5.95 -6.42 -32.45
N HIS A 386 5.46 -6.58 -31.21
CA HIS A 386 4.95 -5.53 -30.33
C HIS A 386 5.52 -5.69 -28.91
N PRO A 387 6.81 -5.40 -28.71
CA PRO A 387 7.47 -5.61 -27.42
C PRO A 387 6.87 -4.77 -26.28
N GLU A 388 6.26 -3.63 -26.61
CA GLU A 388 5.57 -2.76 -25.67
C GLU A 388 4.39 -3.42 -24.96
N ARG A 389 3.81 -4.48 -25.56
CA ARG A 389 2.66 -5.21 -24.98
C ARG A 389 3.06 -6.19 -23.86
N ARG A 390 4.35 -6.35 -23.58
CA ARG A 390 4.87 -7.22 -22.51
C ARG A 390 4.22 -6.97 -21.15
N THR A 391 3.94 -5.70 -20.87
CA THR A 391 3.42 -5.19 -19.60
C THR A 391 1.94 -4.85 -19.64
N TRP A 392 1.26 -5.17 -20.75
CA TRP A 392 -0.17 -4.89 -20.92
C TRP A 392 -0.99 -6.02 -20.30
N VAL A 393 -1.76 -5.67 -19.27
CA VAL A 393 -2.59 -6.59 -18.52
C VAL A 393 -4.06 -6.27 -18.76
N PRO A 394 -4.89 -7.25 -19.18
CA PRO A 394 -6.33 -7.10 -19.18
C PRO A 394 -6.88 -7.19 -17.76
N LEU A 395 -7.57 -6.15 -17.30
CA LEU A 395 -8.33 -6.15 -16.04
C LEU A 395 -9.81 -6.30 -16.35
N LEU A 396 -10.42 -7.34 -15.76
CA LEU A 396 -11.86 -7.58 -15.82
C LEU A 396 -12.56 -6.84 -14.67
N PRO A 397 -13.84 -6.47 -14.84
CA PRO A 397 -14.66 -5.97 -13.75
C PRO A 397 -14.66 -6.92 -12.56
N ILE A 398 -14.68 -6.35 -11.36
CA ILE A 398 -14.78 -7.12 -10.11
C ILE A 398 -16.11 -6.81 -9.42
N SER A 399 -16.72 -7.83 -8.83
CA SER A 399 -17.93 -7.68 -8.02
C SER A 399 -17.59 -7.75 -6.54
N ILE A 400 -18.11 -6.81 -5.76
CA ILE A 400 -17.92 -6.73 -4.31
C ILE A 400 -19.29 -6.60 -3.64
N ASP A 401 -19.54 -7.44 -2.64
CA ASP A 401 -20.76 -7.39 -1.83
C ASP A 401 -20.73 -6.21 -0.85
N ASP A 402 -21.89 -5.62 -0.60
CA ASP A 402 -22.07 -4.59 0.41
C ASP A 402 -21.75 -5.14 1.81
N ALA A 403 -20.90 -4.43 2.54
CA ALA A 403 -20.42 -4.84 3.86
C ALA A 403 -21.52 -4.91 4.95
N GLY A 404 -22.62 -4.18 4.79
CA GLY A 404 -23.78 -4.15 5.69
C GLY A 404 -24.93 -5.07 5.25
N GLN A 405 -25.10 -5.28 3.95
CA GLN A 405 -26.18 -6.08 3.37
C GLN A 405 -25.66 -6.92 2.20
N GLN A 406 -25.26 -8.16 2.48
CA GLN A 406 -24.69 -9.10 1.51
C GLN A 406 -25.59 -9.47 0.32
N SER A 407 -26.86 -9.04 0.29
CA SER A 407 -27.74 -9.23 -0.87
C SER A 407 -27.53 -8.20 -1.97
N ILE A 408 -26.76 -7.14 -1.70
CA ILE A 408 -26.43 -6.08 -2.66
C ILE A 408 -24.97 -6.24 -3.05
N SER A 409 -24.67 -6.17 -4.36
CA SER A 409 -23.30 -6.18 -4.87
C SER A 409 -23.08 -5.04 -5.87
N ARG A 410 -21.83 -4.58 -5.99
CA ARG A 410 -21.39 -3.60 -6.98
C ARG A 410 -20.31 -4.21 -7.86
N THR A 411 -20.47 -4.06 -9.18
CA THR A 411 -19.52 -4.50 -10.19
C THR A 411 -18.97 -3.32 -10.98
N GLN A 412 -17.65 -3.15 -11.00
CA GLN A 412 -16.94 -2.06 -11.71
C GLN A 412 -15.60 -2.53 -12.28
#